data_AF-A0A6G4ADM6-F1
#
_entry.id   AF-A0A6G4ADM6-F1
#
_cell.length_a   1.000
_cell.length_b   1.000
_cell.length_c   1.000
_cell.angle_alpha   90.00
_cell.angle_beta   90.00
_cell.angle_gamma   90.00
#
_symmetry.space_group_name_H-M   'P 1'
#
loop_
_entity.id
_entity.type
_entity.pdbx_description
1 polymer ?
#
loop_
_entity_poly.entity_id
_entity_poly.type
_entity_poly.pdbx_seq_one_letter_code
_entity_poly.pdbx_strand_id
1 'polypeptide(L)' 'MTTDAITRKWHTTAEVAAMLGFGLSKTKMLVLTGEIRSVKIGRNRRILPAWVDEYVNRCVQDETERWSA' A
#
# COMPACT_ATOMS: atom_id res chain seq x y z
N MET A 1 30.43 10.40 -11.16
CA MET A 1 30.24 10.12 -9.73
C MET A 1 28.83 9.59 -9.56
N THR A 2 28.67 8.35 -9.09
CA THR A 2 27.35 7.74 -8.88
C THR A 2 26.99 7.95 -7.43
N THR A 3 26.09 8.89 -7.15
CA THR A 3 25.61 9.15 -5.80
C THR A 3 24.58 8.08 -5.47
N ASP A 4 24.94 7.11 -4.62
CA ASP A 4 23.99 6.09 -4.19
C ASP A 4 23.00 6.73 -3.21
N ALA A 5 21.76 6.91 -3.66
CA ALA A 5 20.71 7.54 -2.87
C ALA A 5 20.12 6.54 -1.88
N ILE A 6 20.02 6.91 -0.61
CA ILE A 6 19.36 6.07 0.40
C ILE A 6 17.86 6.00 0.10
N THR A 7 17.40 4.86 -0.40
CA THR A 7 15.99 4.61 -0.67
C THR A 7 15.30 4.05 0.58
N ARG A 8 14.13 4.61 0.93
CA ARG A 8 13.31 4.06 2.01
C ARG A 8 12.82 2.65 1.64
N LYS A 9 12.98 1.70 2.55
CA LYS A 9 12.58 0.29 2.34
C LYS A 9 11.09 0.03 2.55
N TRP A 10 10.37 0.95 3.19
CA TRP A 10 8.96 0.83 3.50
C TRP A 10 8.31 2.20 3.65
N HIS A 11 6.98 2.20 3.58
CA HIS A 11 6.13 3.37 3.67
C HIS A 11 5.30 3.38 4.95
N THR A 12 4.91 4.57 5.36
CA THR A 12 3.86 4.80 6.36
C THR A 12 2.49 4.71 5.72
N THR A 13 1.44 4.53 6.53
CA THR A 13 0.04 4.57 6.05
C THR A 13 -0.32 5.91 5.40
N ALA A 14 0.29 7.02 5.85
CA ALA A 14 0.05 8.34 5.26
C ALA A 14 0.71 8.47 3.87
N GLU A 15 1.92 7.97 3.69
CA GLU A 15 2.58 7.94 2.38
C GLU A 15 1.79 7.06 1.40
N VAL A 16 1.30 5.90 1.83
CA VAL A 16 0.45 5.03 0.98
C VAL A 16 -0.88 5.70 0.65
N ALA A 17 -1.48 6.44 1.58
CA ALA A 17 -2.69 7.22 1.30
C ALA A 17 -2.43 8.26 0.20
N ALA A 18 -1.32 8.99 0.28
CA ALA A 18 -0.92 9.95 -0.75
C ALA A 18 -0.65 9.27 -2.10
N MET A 19 0.09 8.15 -2.11
CA MET A 19 0.43 7.40 -3.33
C MET A 19 -0.82 6.88 -4.06
N LEU A 20 -1.82 6.40 -3.33
CA LEU A 20 -3.05 5.86 -3.91
C LEU A 20 -4.15 6.91 -4.12
N GLY A 21 -3.91 8.18 -3.76
CA GLY A 21 -4.93 9.22 -3.82
C GLY A 21 -6.12 9.00 -2.88
N PHE A 22 -5.92 8.28 -1.77
CA PHE A 22 -6.95 7.98 -0.78
C PHE A 22 -6.88 8.89 0.45
N GLY A 23 -8.03 9.05 1.12
CA GLY A 23 -8.05 9.63 2.46
C GLY A 23 -7.44 8.70 3.50
N LEU A 24 -6.77 9.27 4.52
CA LEU A 24 -6.06 8.49 5.56
C LEU A 24 -6.97 7.49 6.30
N SER A 25 -8.23 7.83 6.53
CA SER A 25 -9.20 6.94 7.18
C SER A 25 -9.46 5.67 6.36
N LYS A 26 -9.62 5.80 5.03
CA LYS A 26 -9.78 4.66 4.13
C LYS A 26 -8.53 3.78 4.14
N THR A 27 -7.35 4.38 4.01
CA THR A 27 -6.10 3.62 4.00
C THR A 27 -5.84 2.91 5.33
N LYS A 28 -6.18 3.54 6.47
CA LYS A 28 -6.16 2.87 7.78
C LYS A 28 -7.11 1.70 7.85
N MET A 29 -8.32 1.82 7.27
CA MET A 29 -9.27 0.72 7.20
C MET A 29 -8.70 -0.44 6.39
N LEU A 30 -8.16 -0.19 5.19
CA LEU A 30 -7.53 -1.22 4.35
C LEU A 30 -6.38 -1.94 5.06
N VAL A 31 -5.58 -1.20 5.84
CA VAL A 31 -4.51 -1.79 6.65
C VAL A 31 -5.04 -2.60 7.83
N LEU A 32 -6.15 -2.16 8.44
CA LEU A 32 -6.78 -2.85 9.57
C LEU A 32 -7.47 -4.14 9.15
N THR A 33 -8.15 -4.13 8.00
CA THR A 33 -8.83 -5.31 7.43
C THR A 33 -7.86 -6.29 6.77
N GLY A 34 -6.62 -5.87 6.51
CA GLY A 34 -5.61 -6.69 5.86
C GLY A 34 -5.61 -6.64 4.33
N GLU A 35 -6.50 -5.83 3.74
CA GLU A 35 -6.51 -5.55 2.30
C GLU A 35 -5.17 -4.99 1.82
N ILE A 36 -4.57 -4.09 2.62
CA ILE A 36 -3.17 -3.70 2.44
C ILE A 36 -2.35 -4.33 3.56
N ARG A 37 -1.43 -5.21 3.20
CA ARG A 37 -0.53 -5.88 4.15
C ARG A 37 0.33 -4.84 4.88
N SER A 38 0.60 -5.09 6.16
CA SER A 38 1.43 -4.20 6.98
C SER A 38 2.15 -4.94 8.11
N VAL A 39 3.30 -4.41 8.52
CA VAL A 39 4.02 -4.83 9.72
C VAL A 39 3.70 -3.88 10.87
N LYS A 40 3.27 -4.42 12.02
CA LYS A 40 3.10 -3.65 13.26
C LYS A 40 4.43 -3.56 14.00
N ILE A 41 4.90 -2.34 14.22
CA ILE A 41 6.11 -2.06 15.00
C ILE A 41 5.74 -1.06 16.10
N GLY A 42 5.46 -1.58 17.30
CA GLY A 42 4.92 -0.80 18.42
C GLY A 42 3.57 -0.15 18.05
N ARG A 43 3.52 1.18 18.11
CA ARG A 43 2.34 2.00 17.74
C ARG A 43 2.26 2.30 16.24
N ASN A 44 3.26 1.90 15.45
CA ASN A 44 3.36 2.23 14.03
C ASN A 44 2.96 1.05 13.13
N ARG A 45 2.51 1.38 11.91
CA ARG A 45 2.40 0.46 10.77
C ARG A 45 3.42 0.81 9.70
N ARG A 46 4.03 -0.20 9.10
CA ARG A 46 4.93 -0.08 7.94
C ARG A 46 4.47 -1.00 6.83
N ILE A 47 4.49 -0.49 5.60
CA ILE A 47 3.96 -1.15 4.40
C ILE A 47 5.12 -1.27 3.41
N LEU A 48 5.39 -2.48 2.93
CA LEU A 48 6.39 -2.68 1.88
C LEU A 48 5.85 -2.13 0.55
N PRO A 49 6.71 -1.54 -0.32
CA PRO A 49 6.28 -1.05 -1.63
C PRO A 49 5.54 -2.13 -2.43
N ALA A 50 6.08 -3.35 -2.48
CA ALA A 50 5.47 -4.48 -3.18
C ALA A 50 4.05 -4.82 -2.70
N TRP A 51 3.71 -4.56 -1.44
CA TRP A 51 2.36 -4.80 -0.92
C TRP A 51 1.35 -3.75 -1.38
N VAL A 52 1.81 -2.56 -1.75
CA VAL A 52 0.98 -1.55 -2.42
C VAL A 52 0.69 -2.01 -3.85
N ASP A 53 1.72 -2.47 -4.57
CA ASP A 53 1.58 -2.98 -5.94
C ASP A 53 0.61 -4.18 -6.00
N GLU A 54 0.73 -5.12 -5.06
CA GLU A 54 -0.19 -6.26 -4.94
C GLU A 54 -1.64 -5.84 -4.68
N TYR A 55 -1.87 -4.81 -3.86
CA TYR A 55 -3.22 -4.29 -3.62
C TYR A 55 -3.81 -3.72 -4.90
N VAL A 56 -3.03 -2.90 -5.63
CA VAL A 56 -3.46 -2.32 -6.91
C VAL A 56 -3.75 -3.42 -7.93
N ASN A 57 -2.84 -4.39 -8.05
CA ASN A 57 -3.00 -5.51 -8.97
C ASN A 57 -4.28 -6.30 -8.65
N ARG A 58 -4.55 -6.59 -7.38
CA ARG A 58 -5.79 -7.29 -6.99
C ARG A 58 -7.03 -6.49 -7.38
N CYS A 59 -7.07 -5.19 -7.11
CA CYS A 59 -8.20 -4.35 -7.53
C CYS A 59 -8.44 -4.38 -9.05
N VAL A 60 -7.36 -4.39 -9.84
CA VAL A 60 -7.46 -4.49 -11.31
C VAL A 60 -7.97 -5.85 -11.75
N GLN A 61 -7.48 -6.94 -11.13
CA GLN A 61 -7.96 -8.29 -11.44
C GLN A 61 -9.44 -8.45 -11.10
N ASP A 62 -9.85 -8.04 -9.90
CA ASP A 62 -11.25 -8.12 -9.45
C ASP A 62 -12.20 -7.39 -10.42
N GLU A 63 -11.82 -6.19 -10.91
CA GLU A 63 -12.64 -5.45 -11.89
C GLU A 63 -12.60 -6.08 -13.29
N THR A 64 -11.47 -6.67 -13.68
CA THR A 64 -11.33 -7.39 -14.97
C THR A 64 -12.22 -8.61 -15.02
N GLU A 65 -12.25 -9.41 -13.95
CA GLU A 65 -13.12 -10.57 -13.82
C GLU A 65 -14.60 -10.17 -13.86
N ARG A 66 -14.95 -9.06 -13.18
CA ARG A 66 -16.32 -8.53 -13.16
C ARG A 66 -16.83 -8.10 -14.53
N TRP A 67 -16.01 -7.46 -15.36
CA TRP A 67 -16.41 -7.02 -16.69
C TRP A 67 -16.41 -8.16 -17.73
N SER A 68 -15.72 -9.25 -17.44
CA SER A 68 -15.62 -10.42 -18.33
C SER A 68 -16.73 -11.47 -18.09
N ALA A 69 -17.56 -11.29 -17.04
CA ALA A 69 -18.68 -12.15 -16.65
C ALA A 69 -20.02 -11.58 -17.10
#